data_AF-A0A965HU47-F1
#
_entry.id   AF-A0A965HU47-F1
#
_cell.length_a   1.000
_cell.length_b   1.000
_cell.length_c   1.000
_cell.angle_alpha   90.00
_cell.angle_beta   90.00
_cell.angle_gamma   90.00
#
_symmetry.space_group_name_H-M   'P 1'
#
loop_
_entity.id
_entity.type
_entity.pdbx_description
1 polymer ?
#
loop_
_entity_poly.entity_id
_entity_poly.type
_entity_poly.pdbx_seq_one_letter_code
_entity_poly.pdbx_strand_id
1 'polypeptide(L)' 'MTLTLADEPALAGIPADELRMDLACGMYREGKITSVTAAHLAGVGIVRFQEELRNRSIPRAYDTGDLESDLAFLRSPVAA' A
#
# COMPACT_ATOMS: atom_id res chain seq x y z
N MET A 1 1.54 -4.45 -18.02
CA MET A 1 2.03 -5.80 -17.67
C MET A 1 0.82 -6.68 -17.44
N THR A 2 0.85 -7.92 -17.90
CA THR A 2 -0.22 -8.91 -17.66
C THR A 2 0.34 -10.00 -16.74
N LEU A 3 -0.36 -10.26 -15.64
CA LEU A 3 -0.07 -11.36 -14.71
C LEU A 3 -1.21 -12.37 -14.81
N THR A 4 -0.88 -13.64 -15.06
CA THR A 4 -1.83 -14.75 -15.08
C THR A 4 -1.52 -15.69 -13.92
N LEU A 5 -2.54 -16.02 -13.13
CA LEU A 5 -2.43 -17.01 -12.05
C LEU A 5 -2.78 -18.40 -12.60
N ALA A 6 -2.19 -19.44 -12.01
CA ALA A 6 -2.63 -20.81 -12.25
C ALA A 6 -4.05 -21.01 -11.69
N ASP A 7 -4.79 -21.97 -12.25
CA ASP A 7 -6.12 -22.32 -11.78
C ASP A 7 -6.02 -23.14 -10.49
N GLU A 8 -5.86 -22.43 -9.38
CA GLU A 8 -5.72 -23.00 -8.04
C GLU A 8 -7.09 -23.20 -7.40
N PRO A 9 -7.53 -24.44 -7.13
CA PRO A 9 -8.83 -24.72 -6.53
C PRO A 9 -9.04 -24.03 -5.18
N ALA A 10 -7.95 -23.75 -4.45
CA ALA A 10 -7.98 -23.03 -3.17
C ALA A 10 -8.41 -21.55 -3.31
N LEU A 11 -8.29 -20.97 -4.50
CA LEU A 11 -8.71 -19.60 -4.81
C LEU A 11 -10.13 -19.57 -5.42
N ALA A 12 -10.78 -20.72 -5.59
CA ALA A 12 -12.11 -20.80 -6.15
C ALA A 12 -13.11 -20.00 -5.30
N GLY A 13 -13.85 -19.10 -5.94
CA GLY A 13 -14.84 -18.25 -5.29
C GLY A 13 -14.29 -16.94 -4.71
N ILE A 14 -12.97 -16.72 -4.73
CA ILE A 14 -12.39 -15.42 -4.37
C ILE A 14 -12.53 -14.47 -5.57
N PRO A 15 -13.16 -13.29 -5.40
CA PRO A 15 -13.27 -12.28 -6.45
C PRO A 15 -11.90 -11.79 -6.94
N ALA A 16 -11.79 -11.53 -8.25
CA ALA A 16 -10.52 -11.12 -8.87
C ALA A 16 -10.03 -9.73 -8.42
N ASP A 17 -10.93 -8.86 -7.97
CA ASP A 17 -10.61 -7.59 -7.31
C ASP A 17 -10.06 -7.79 -5.90
N GLU A 18 -10.57 -8.75 -5.14
CA GLU A 18 -10.04 -9.12 -3.83
C GLU A 18 -8.61 -9.68 -3.95
N LEU A 19 -8.37 -10.59 -4.90
CA LEU A 19 -7.01 -11.11 -5.18
C LEU A 19 -6.03 -10.00 -5.59
N ARG A 20 -6.49 -9.02 -6.38
CA ARG A 20 -5.67 -7.86 -6.75
C ARG A 20 -5.38 -6.97 -5.56
N MET A 21 -6.35 -6.77 -4.68
CA MET A 21 -6.17 -6.01 -3.44
C MET A 21 -5.13 -6.69 -2.54
N ASP A 22 -5.22 -8.02 -2.37
CA ASP A 22 -4.26 -8.81 -1.59
C ASP A 22 -2.84 -8.70 -2.15
N LEU A 23 -2.69 -8.82 -3.48
CA LEU A 23 -1.41 -8.63 -4.14
C LEU A 23 -0.86 -7.22 -3.92
N ALA A 24 -1.69 -6.19 -4.08
CA ALA A 24 -1.29 -4.79 -3.89
C ALA A 24 -0.85 -4.50 -2.45
N CYS A 25 -1.63 -4.96 -1.47
CA CYS A 25 -1.29 -4.87 -0.05
C CYS A 25 0.02 -5.59 0.27
N GLY A 26 0.23 -6.79 -0.26
CA GLY A 26 1.46 -7.55 -0.07
C GLY A 26 2.68 -6.81 -0.63
N MET A 27 2.62 -6.33 -1.88
CA MET A 27 3.73 -5.61 -2.51
C MET A 27 4.05 -4.28 -1.81
N TYR A 28 3.03 -3.59 -1.30
CA TYR A 28 3.20 -2.39 -0.48
C TYR A 28 3.88 -2.70 0.85
N ARG A 29 3.41 -3.73 1.57
CA ARG A 29 3.95 -4.13 2.88
C ARG A 29 5.44 -4.48 2.79
N GLU A 30 5.85 -5.15 1.72
CA GLU A 30 7.27 -5.49 1.48
C GLU A 30 8.10 -4.30 0.97
N GLY A 31 7.53 -3.10 0.87
CA GLY A 31 8.23 -1.89 0.39
C GLY A 31 8.59 -1.92 -1.10
N LYS A 32 8.08 -2.87 -1.88
CA LYS A 32 8.41 -3.04 -3.31
C LYS A 32 7.76 -1.99 -4.20
N ILE A 33 6.60 -1.49 -3.79
CA ILE A 33 5.85 -0.46 -4.51
C ILE A 33 5.30 0.59 -3.54
N THR A 34 5.11 1.81 -4.05
CA THR A 34 4.51 2.90 -3.27
C THR A 34 3.02 2.70 -3.06
N SER A 35 2.43 3.44 -2.10
CA SER A 35 0.98 3.42 -1.85
C SER A 35 0.16 3.81 -3.09
N VAL A 36 0.65 4.75 -3.90
CA VAL A 36 -0.01 5.18 -5.15
C VAL A 36 0.02 4.06 -6.19
N THR A 37 1.17 3.41 -6.37
CA THR A 37 1.31 2.28 -7.30
C THR A 37 0.44 1.10 -6.86
N ALA A 38 0.37 0.83 -5.54
CA ALA A 38 -0.46 -0.23 -4.99
C ALA A 38 -1.96 0.05 -5.16
N ALA A 39 -2.42 1.29 -4.95
CA ALA A 39 -3.81 1.68 -5.22
C ALA A 39 -4.19 1.48 -6.68
N HIS A 40 -3.29 1.86 -7.61
CA HIS A 40 -3.49 1.62 -9.03
C HIS A 40 -3.54 0.11 -9.37
N LEU A 41 -2.67 -0.71 -8.78
CA LEU A 41 -2.68 -2.17 -8.95
C LEU A 41 -3.99 -2.80 -8.44
N ALA A 42 -4.49 -2.33 -7.30
CA ALA A 42 -5.77 -2.74 -6.73
C ALA A 42 -6.99 -2.23 -7.53
N GLY A 43 -6.80 -1.29 -8.44
CA GLY A 43 -7.88 -0.70 -9.24
C GLY A 43 -8.80 0.24 -8.45
N VAL A 44 -8.29 0.85 -7.38
CA VAL A 44 -9.05 1.76 -6.51
C VAL A 44 -8.35 3.12 -6.36
N GLY A 45 -9.08 4.11 -5.87
CA GLY A 45 -8.49 5.40 -5.49
C GLY A 45 -7.59 5.30 -4.26
N ILE A 46 -6.64 6.23 -4.13
CA ILE A 46 -5.65 6.23 -3.04
C ILE A 46 -6.28 6.25 -1.64
N VAL A 47 -7.38 6.99 -1.45
CA VAL A 47 -8.10 7.06 -0.17
C VAL A 47 -8.65 5.69 0.20
N ARG A 48 -9.33 5.02 -0.73
CA ARG A 48 -9.86 3.66 -0.52
C ARG A 48 -8.75 2.68 -0.21
N PHE A 49 -7.63 2.75 -0.93
CA PHE A 49 -6.49 1.87 -0.65
C PHE A 49 -5.93 2.07 0.77
N GLN A 50 -5.84 3.32 1.25
CA GLN A 50 -5.41 3.58 2.62
C GLN A 50 -6.39 3.07 3.68
N GLU A 51 -7.70 3.09 3.40
CA GLU A 51 -8.70 2.43 4.25
C GLU A 51 -8.48 0.92 4.32
N GLU A 52 -8.16 0.28 3.20
CA GLU A 52 -7.87 -1.16 3.16
C GLU A 52 -6.61 -1.52 3.96
N LEU A 53 -5.55 -0.72 3.84
CA LEU A 53 -4.35 -0.89 4.68
C LEU A 53 -4.69 -0.82 6.17
N ARG A 54 -5.52 0.15 6.57
CA ARG A 54 -6.00 0.27 7.96
C ARG A 54 -6.82 -0.94 8.38
N ASN A 55 -7.79 -1.34 7.59
CA ASN A 55 -8.68 -2.47 7.90
C ASN A 55 -7.88 -3.79 8.05
N ARG A 56 -6.80 -3.93 7.29
CA ARG A 56 -5.90 -5.09 7.31
C ARG A 56 -4.75 -4.96 8.31
N SER A 57 -4.71 -3.88 9.10
CA SER A 57 -3.64 -3.57 10.04
C SER A 57 -2.24 -3.60 9.42
N ILE A 58 -2.13 -3.18 8.16
CA ILE A 58 -0.85 -3.02 7.47
C ILE A 58 -0.32 -1.62 7.82
N PRO A 59 0.85 -1.53 8.48
CA PRO A 59 1.45 -0.24 8.82
C PRO A 59 1.66 0.59 7.56
N ARG A 60 1.47 1.90 7.67
CA ARG A 60 1.98 2.80 6.63
C ARG A 60 3.49 2.67 6.61
N ALA A 61 4.08 2.78 5.43
CA ALA A 61 5.50 3.09 5.24
C ALA A 61 5.76 4.53 5.72
N TYR A 62 5.61 4.71 7.03
CA TYR A 62 5.88 5.89 7.81
C TYR A 62 6.31 5.38 9.18
N ASP A 63 7.61 5.43 9.43
CA ASP A 63 8.19 4.97 10.69
C ASP A 63 8.56 6.14 11.61
N THR A 64 9.18 5.83 12.74
CA THR A 64 9.61 6.84 13.70
C THR A 64 10.74 7.73 13.17
N GLY A 65 11.57 7.24 12.25
CA GLY A 65 12.64 8.02 11.61
C GLY A 65 12.08 9.05 10.62
N ASP A 66 11.03 8.68 9.87
CA ASP A 66 10.27 9.63 9.05
C ASP A 66 9.69 10.75 9.92
N LEU A 67 9.08 10.39 11.06
CA LEU A 67 8.55 11.36 12.03
C LEU A 67 9.62 12.29 12.61
N GLU A 68 10.77 11.73 12.98
CA GLU A 68 11.90 12.52 13.49
C GLU A 68 12.42 13.50 12.45
N SER A 69 12.49 13.08 11.18
CA SER A 69 12.90 13.93 10.06
C SER A 69 11.92 15.08 9.84
N ASP A 70 10.61 14.81 9.88
CA ASP A 70 9.57 15.83 9.78
C ASP A 70 9.64 16.83 10.93
N LEU A 71 9.84 16.36 12.16
CA LEU A 71 10.02 17.22 13.33
C LEU A 71 11.29 18.07 13.23
N ALA A 72 12.38 17.50 12.70
CA ALA A 72 13.61 18.25 12.46
C ALA A 72 13.40 19.35 11.39
N PHE A 73 12.68 19.04 10.31
CA PHE A 73 12.32 20.03 9.30
C PHE A 73 11.49 21.17 9.89
N LEU A 74 10.45 20.86 10.68
CA LEU A 74 9.60 21.87 11.33
C LEU A 74 10.35 22.76 12.33
N ARG A 75 11.42 22.24 12.95
CA ARG A 75 12.28 22.99 13.87
C ARG A 75 13.38 23.77 13.16
N SER A 76 13.64 23.48 11.89
CA SER A 76 14.64 24.20 11.13
C SER A 76 14.21 25.66 10.96
N PRO A 77 15.10 26.64 11.21
CA PRO A 77 14.77 28.02 10.95
C PRO A 77 14.51 28.18 9.46
N VAL A 78 13.29 28.60 9.12
CA VAL A 78 12.95 28.97 7.75
C VAL A 78 13.89 30.11 7.37
N ALA A 79 14.79 29.88 6.42
CA ALA A 79 15.52 30.97 5.79
C ALA A 79 14.49 31.85 5.08
N ALA A 80 14.28 33.04 5.64
CA ALA A 80 13.43 34.08 5.08
C ALA A 80 14.04 34.67 3.81
#